data_AF-G1N7U4-F1
#
_entry.id   AF-G1N7U4-F1
#
_cell.length_a   1.000
_cell.length_b   1.000
_cell.length_c   1.000
_cell.angle_alpha   90.00
_cell.angle_beta   90.00
_cell.angle_gamma   90.00
#
_symmetry.space_group_name_H-M   'P 1'
#
loop_
_entity.id
_entity.type
_entity.pdbx_description
1 polymer ?
#
loop_
_entity_poly.entity_id
_entity_poly.type
_entity_poly.pdbx_seq_one_letter_code
_entity_poly.pdbx_strand_id
1 'polypeptide(L)'
;MNASMLSYVLLSCVLLSVQAHNCQVSEIIRNTRNLLNKTQESWSCRETAATPCSCLPIPEPGHELACFVEGTKHMMEHNMTSNKKLFLLNQSFQIQLDRNLCESLTSGKKCKYKTKGTVRTFLEKILKTYQEIHKSRV
;
A
#
# COMPACT_ATOMS: atom_id res chain seq x y z
N MET A 1 -31.99 31.68 16.32
CA MET A 1 -31.57 30.26 16.15
C MET A 1 -32.04 29.49 17.37
N ASN A 2 -32.99 28.57 17.21
CA ASN A 2 -33.51 27.78 18.34
C ASN A 2 -32.52 26.67 18.70
N ALA A 3 -32.38 26.36 20.00
CA ALA A 3 -31.45 25.35 20.51
C ALA A 3 -31.58 23.97 19.82
N SER A 4 -32.80 23.63 19.37
CA SER A 4 -33.13 22.42 18.63
C SER A 4 -32.51 22.37 17.22
N MET A 5 -32.39 23.50 16.53
CA MET A 5 -31.73 23.56 15.21
C MET A 5 -30.21 23.41 15.34
N LEU A 6 -29.62 23.96 16.41
CA LEU A 6 -28.19 23.82 16.69
C LEU A 6 -27.83 22.35 16.99
N SER A 7 -28.65 21.66 17.77
CA SER A 7 -28.47 20.23 18.07
C SER A 7 -28.50 19.36 16.82
N TYR A 8 -29.42 19.62 15.87
CA TYR A 8 -29.50 18.89 14.61
C TYR A 8 -28.29 19.14 13.71
N VAL A 9 -27.82 20.38 13.64
CA VAL A 9 -26.62 20.73 12.85
C VAL A 9 -25.38 20.06 13.45
N LEU A 10 -25.22 20.08 14.78
CA LEU A 10 -24.09 19.41 15.45
C LEU A 10 -24.12 17.90 15.25
N LEU A 11 -25.28 17.25 15.41
CA LEU A 11 -25.43 15.81 15.20
C LEU A 11 -25.13 15.43 13.74
N SER A 12 -25.57 16.24 12.78
CA SER A 12 -25.29 16.03 11.34
C SER A 12 -23.81 16.17 11.03
N CYS A 13 -23.12 17.15 11.64
CA CYS A 13 -21.66 17.31 11.50
C CYS A 13 -20.88 16.15 12.11
N VAL A 14 -21.33 15.57 13.23
CA VAL A 14 -20.71 14.39 13.86
C VAL A 14 -20.89 13.15 12.98
N LEU A 15 -22.07 12.95 12.38
CA LEU A 15 -22.30 11.83 11.47
C LEU A 15 -21.51 11.94 10.16
N LEU A 16 -21.31 13.16 9.65
CA LEU A 16 -20.48 13.42 8.46
C LEU A 16 -18.96 13.36 8.74
N SER A 17 -18.54 13.40 10.02
CA SER A 17 -17.12 13.26 10.40
C SER A 17 -16.68 11.81 10.57
N VAL A 18 -17.57 10.84 10.35
CA VAL A 18 -17.18 9.48 9.93
C VAL A 18 -16.69 9.56 8.49
N GLN A 19 -15.56 10.23 8.28
CA GLN A 19 -14.79 10.08 7.06
C GLN A 19 -14.43 8.60 6.99
N ALA A 20 -15.06 7.91 6.06
CA ALA A 20 -14.74 6.53 5.78
C ALA A 20 -13.22 6.45 5.50
N HIS A 21 -12.46 6.00 6.49
CA HIS A 21 -11.02 5.72 6.44
C HIS A 21 -10.82 4.52 5.50
N ASN A 22 -11.13 4.73 4.23
CA ASN A 22 -11.26 3.67 3.26
C ASN A 22 -9.94 3.52 2.52
N CYS A 23 -9.29 2.40 2.82
CA CYS A 23 -8.26 1.82 1.99
C CYS A 23 -8.75 1.71 0.54
N GLN A 24 -7.90 2.06 -0.42
CA GLN A 24 -8.19 1.89 -1.85
C GLN A 24 -8.01 0.42 -2.28
N VAL A 25 -8.75 -0.48 -1.65
CA VAL A 25 -8.51 -1.93 -1.72
C VAL A 25 -8.66 -2.48 -3.13
N SER A 26 -9.78 -2.20 -3.80
CA SER A 26 -10.11 -2.79 -5.10
C SER A 26 -9.12 -2.39 -6.19
N GLU A 27 -8.71 -1.12 -6.21
CA GLU A 27 -7.75 -0.63 -7.20
C GLU A 27 -6.36 -1.23 -6.98
N ILE A 28 -5.91 -1.32 -5.73
CA ILE A 28 -4.61 -1.90 -5.39
C ILE A 28 -4.56 -3.38 -5.76
N ILE A 29 -5.59 -4.16 -5.43
CA ILE A 29 -5.67 -5.57 -5.82
C ILE A 29 -5.59 -5.71 -7.35
N ARG A 30 -6.38 -4.91 -8.09
CA ARG A 30 -6.41 -4.96 -9.56
C ARG A 30 -5.06 -4.59 -10.17
N ASN A 31 -4.45 -3.50 -9.73
CA ASN A 31 -3.17 -3.04 -10.28
C ASN A 31 -2.04 -4.02 -9.91
N THR A 32 -2.05 -4.60 -8.72
CA THR A 32 -1.06 -5.59 -8.27
C THR A 32 -1.16 -6.89 -9.07
N ARG A 33 -2.37 -7.42 -9.33
CA ARG A 33 -2.55 -8.60 -10.21
C ARG A 33 -2.03 -8.35 -11.63
N ASN A 34 -2.31 -7.16 -12.18
CA ASN A 34 -1.80 -6.79 -13.50
C ASN A 34 -0.27 -6.75 -13.54
N LEU A 35 0.39 -6.29 -12.47
CA LEU A 35 1.84 -6.29 -12.38
C LEU A 35 2.37 -7.72 -12.24
N LEU A 36 1.79 -8.55 -11.37
CA LEU A 36 2.18 -9.95 -11.20
C LEU A 36 2.11 -10.75 -12.50
N ASN A 37 1.07 -10.56 -13.31
CA ASN A 37 0.92 -11.22 -14.60
C ASN A 37 2.00 -10.80 -15.63
N LYS A 38 2.61 -9.63 -15.45
CA LYS A 38 3.65 -9.09 -16.34
C LYS A 38 5.07 -9.29 -15.80
N THR A 39 5.22 -9.57 -14.51
CA THR A 39 6.51 -9.84 -13.89
C THR A 39 7.01 -11.20 -14.36
N GLN A 40 8.07 -11.19 -15.18
CA GLN A 40 8.82 -12.40 -15.52
C GLN A 40 9.49 -12.98 -14.27
N GLU A 41 9.94 -14.23 -14.34
CA GLU A 41 10.67 -14.86 -13.23
C GLU A 41 11.83 -13.99 -12.79
N SER A 42 11.77 -13.57 -11.53
CA SER A 42 12.79 -12.71 -10.93
C SER A 42 14.03 -13.52 -10.64
N TRP A 43 15.18 -12.97 -11.03
CA TRP A 43 16.48 -13.47 -10.58
C TRP A 43 16.54 -13.49 -9.05
N SER A 44 17.35 -14.40 -8.49
CA SER A 44 17.45 -14.57 -7.05
C SER A 44 17.94 -13.29 -6.38
N CYS A 45 17.17 -12.78 -5.41
CA CYS A 45 17.66 -11.77 -4.48
C CYS A 45 18.62 -12.45 -3.49
N ARG A 46 19.90 -12.60 -3.87
CA ARG A 46 20.99 -12.91 -2.93
C ARG A 46 21.70 -11.61 -2.61
N GLU A 47 21.86 -11.31 -1.33
CA GLU A 47 22.57 -10.12 -0.83
C GLU A 47 24.02 -10.00 -1.36
N THR A 48 24.60 -11.11 -1.85
CA THR A 48 25.95 -11.20 -2.42
C THR A 48 26.02 -11.00 -3.94
N ALA A 49 24.91 -10.77 -4.64
CA ALA A 49 24.96 -10.50 -6.08
C ALA A 49 25.37 -9.05 -6.36
N ALA A 50 26.35 -8.86 -7.25
CA ALA A 50 26.87 -7.55 -7.67
C ALA A 50 25.82 -6.64 -8.34
N THR A 51 24.62 -7.15 -8.63
CA THR A 51 23.49 -6.41 -9.18
C THR A 51 22.27 -6.50 -8.23
N PRO A 52 22.20 -5.62 -7.22
CA PRO A 52 21.14 -5.59 -6.19
C PRO A 52 19.77 -5.10 -6.69
N CYS A 53 19.62 -4.84 -8.00
CA CYS A 53 18.50 -4.12 -8.61
C CYS A 53 17.14 -4.86 -8.61
N SER A 54 16.91 -5.86 -7.76
CA SER A 54 15.61 -6.55 -7.67
C SER A 54 15.16 -6.86 -6.23
N CYS A 55 15.95 -6.45 -5.23
CA CYS A 55 15.73 -6.77 -3.83
C CYS A 55 14.86 -5.70 -3.14
N LEU A 56 13.58 -5.99 -2.96
CA LEU A 56 12.58 -5.10 -2.36
C LEU A 56 12.31 -5.45 -0.89
N PRO A 57 11.97 -4.47 -0.04
CA PRO A 57 11.73 -4.72 1.38
C PRO A 57 10.47 -5.57 1.60
N ILE A 58 10.58 -6.63 2.40
CA ILE A 58 9.41 -7.39 2.87
C ILE A 58 8.99 -6.85 4.24
N PRO A 59 7.83 -6.15 4.33
CA PRO A 59 7.48 -5.38 5.52
C PRO A 59 7.26 -6.24 6.77
N GLU A 60 7.69 -5.70 7.90
CA GLU A 60 7.19 -6.08 9.22
C GLU A 60 5.73 -5.62 9.41
N PRO A 61 4.94 -6.31 10.26
CA PRO A 61 3.57 -5.91 10.57
C PRO A 61 3.48 -4.46 11.08
N GLY A 62 2.52 -3.71 10.55
CA GLY A 62 2.29 -2.29 10.85
C GLY A 62 3.19 -1.32 10.07
N HIS A 63 4.16 -1.82 9.32
CA HIS A 63 5.09 -1.04 8.49
C HIS A 63 4.84 -1.21 6.99
N GLU A 64 3.79 -1.93 6.60
CA GLU A 64 3.48 -2.31 5.23
C GLU A 64 3.41 -1.10 4.32
N LEU A 65 2.65 -0.07 4.67
CA LEU A 65 2.39 1.01 3.73
C LEU A 65 3.65 1.83 3.41
N ALA A 66 4.47 2.10 4.43
CA ALA A 66 5.75 2.77 4.25
C ALA A 66 6.71 1.95 3.37
N CYS A 67 6.76 0.62 3.56
CA CYS A 67 7.55 -0.25 2.70
C CYS A 67 6.99 -0.40 1.29
N PHE A 68 5.67 -0.34 1.12
CA PHE A 68 5.05 -0.36 -0.19
C PHE A 68 5.37 0.89 -0.99
N VAL A 69 5.38 2.07 -0.35
CA VAL A 69 5.86 3.32 -0.96
C VAL A 69 7.33 3.20 -1.36
N GLU A 70 8.20 2.81 -0.43
CA GLU A 70 9.65 2.70 -0.69
C GLU A 70 9.96 1.69 -1.81
N GLY A 71 9.40 0.49 -1.73
CA GLY A 71 9.66 -0.56 -2.70
C GLY A 71 9.13 -0.23 -4.10
N THR A 72 7.93 0.35 -4.21
CA THR A 72 7.39 0.74 -5.53
C THR A 72 8.13 1.94 -6.13
N LYS A 73 8.61 2.88 -5.31
CA LYS A 73 9.50 3.96 -5.76
C LYS A 73 10.79 3.39 -6.33
N HIS A 74 11.43 2.47 -5.59
CA HIS A 74 12.64 1.80 -6.05
C HIS A 74 12.44 1.05 -7.37
N MET A 75 11.31 0.36 -7.54
CA MET A 75 10.95 -0.32 -8.80
C MET A 75 10.83 0.65 -9.98
N MET A 76 10.32 1.87 -9.77
CA MET A 76 10.20 2.89 -10.82
C MET A 76 11.57 3.44 -11.21
N GLU A 77 12.40 3.79 -10.23
CA GLU A 77 13.74 4.35 -10.45
C GLU A 77 14.67 3.40 -11.22
N HIS A 78 14.44 2.09 -11.11
CA HIS A 78 15.26 1.05 -11.74
C HIS A 78 14.55 0.33 -12.89
N ASN A 79 13.43 0.86 -13.39
CA ASN A 79 12.66 0.30 -14.52
C ASN A 79 12.35 -1.20 -14.40
N MET A 80 12.04 -1.67 -13.19
CA MET A 80 11.86 -3.12 -12.92
C MET A 80 10.55 -3.69 -13.50
N THR A 81 9.56 -2.84 -13.85
CA THR A 81 8.25 -3.29 -14.39
C THR A 81 7.49 -2.17 -15.12
N SER A 82 6.26 -2.47 -15.56
CA SER A 82 5.37 -1.57 -16.30
C SER A 82 5.08 -0.26 -15.55
N ASN A 83 5.49 0.84 -16.16
CA ASN A 83 5.54 2.16 -15.52
C ASN A 83 4.16 2.69 -15.07
N LYS A 84 3.12 2.67 -15.92
CA LYS A 84 1.82 3.30 -15.58
C LYS A 84 1.11 2.65 -14.38
N LYS A 85 1.09 1.31 -14.31
CA LYS A 85 0.39 0.60 -13.22
C LYS A 85 1.15 0.67 -11.91
N LEU A 86 2.48 0.63 -11.98
CA LEU A 86 3.34 0.83 -10.83
C LEU A 86 3.21 2.25 -10.27
N PHE A 87 3.18 3.27 -11.14
CA PHE A 87 2.96 4.66 -10.75
C PHE A 87 1.65 4.85 -9.98
N LEU A 88 0.54 4.32 -10.53
CA LEU A 88 -0.77 4.39 -9.85
C LEU A 88 -0.74 3.69 -8.48
N LEU A 89 -0.04 2.55 -8.39
CA LEU A 89 0.10 1.81 -7.14
C LEU A 89 0.87 2.63 -6.09
N ASN A 90 2.03 3.19 -6.47
CA ASN A 90 2.84 4.03 -5.60
C ASN A 90 2.06 5.28 -5.13
N GLN A 91 1.36 5.94 -6.06
CA GLN A 91 0.53 7.10 -5.74
C GLN A 91 -0.58 6.74 -4.74
N SER A 92 -1.29 5.63 -4.93
CA SER A 92 -2.28 5.16 -3.97
C SER A 92 -1.69 4.90 -2.59
N PHE A 93 -0.49 4.31 -2.51
CA PHE A 93 0.18 4.09 -1.22
C PHE A 93 0.59 5.40 -0.55
N GLN A 94 1.15 6.35 -1.31
CA GLN A 94 1.55 7.65 -0.81
C GLN A 94 0.34 8.42 -0.24
N ILE A 95 -0.78 8.46 -0.96
CA ILE A 95 -2.01 9.11 -0.49
C ILE A 95 -2.51 8.48 0.80
N GLN A 96 -2.49 7.14 0.89
CA GLN A 96 -2.93 6.44 2.09
C GLN A 96 -1.98 6.72 3.26
N LEU A 97 -0.67 6.83 3.02
CA LEU A 97 0.32 7.11 4.06
C LEU A 97 0.20 8.54 4.57
N ASP A 98 0.13 9.52 3.67
CA ASP A 98 0.06 10.95 4.00
C ASP A 98 -1.22 11.31 4.76
N ARG A 99 -2.32 10.62 4.45
CA ARG A 99 -3.63 10.83 5.09
C ARG A 99 -3.90 9.88 6.26
N ASN A 100 -2.92 9.05 6.64
CA ASN A 100 -3.06 8.01 7.67
C ASN A 100 -4.30 7.10 7.46
N LEU A 101 -4.60 6.78 6.21
CA LEU A 101 -5.64 5.80 5.86
C LEU A 101 -5.06 4.40 6.04
N CYS A 102 -5.93 3.41 6.25
CA CYS A 102 -5.51 2.03 6.53
C CYS A 102 -4.65 1.93 7.79
N GLU A 103 -5.19 2.33 8.94
CA GLU A 103 -4.46 2.34 10.22
C GLU A 103 -3.74 1.02 10.54
N SER A 104 -4.33 -0.12 10.15
CA SER A 104 -3.70 -1.44 10.29
C SER A 104 -2.37 -1.60 9.55
N LEU A 105 -2.11 -0.77 8.53
CA LEU A 105 -0.90 -0.75 7.71
C LEU A 105 0.03 0.45 7.98
N THR A 106 -0.42 1.45 8.76
CA THR A 106 0.29 2.73 8.97
C THR A 106 0.79 2.95 10.40
N SER A 107 0.78 1.91 11.23
CA SER A 107 1.32 1.99 12.59
C SER A 107 2.78 2.48 12.62
N GLY A 108 3.55 2.24 11.56
CA GLY A 108 4.89 2.77 11.35
C GLY A 108 5.00 3.77 10.20
N LYS A 109 5.55 4.96 10.48
CA LYS A 109 5.81 6.01 9.45
C LYS A 109 7.01 5.73 8.55
N LYS A 110 7.88 4.80 8.94
CA LYS A 110 9.09 4.40 8.20
C LYS A 110 8.99 2.94 7.82
N CYS A 111 9.54 2.56 6.68
CA CYS A 111 9.64 1.16 6.32
C CYS A 111 10.57 0.43 7.31
N LYS A 112 10.12 -0.72 7.81
CA LYS A 112 10.94 -1.66 8.57
C LYS A 112 10.76 -3.05 7.99
N TYR A 113 11.88 -3.75 7.83
CA TYR A 113 11.96 -5.08 7.25
C TYR A 113 13.20 -5.79 7.78
N LYS A 114 13.11 -7.11 7.94
CA LYS A 114 14.27 -7.97 8.25
C LYS A 114 14.84 -8.65 7.01
N THR A 115 14.01 -8.83 6.00
CA THR A 115 14.37 -9.54 4.78
C THR A 115 13.99 -8.73 3.56
N LYS A 116 14.74 -8.95 2.48
CA LYS A 116 14.39 -8.49 1.14
C LYS A 116 13.90 -9.65 0.30
N GLY A 117 13.08 -9.36 -0.68
CA GLY A 117 12.51 -10.34 -1.58
C GLY A 117 12.55 -9.88 -3.03
N THR A 118 12.22 -10.80 -3.92
CA THR A 118 12.07 -10.50 -5.35
C THR A 118 10.91 -9.54 -5.62
N VAL A 119 10.86 -8.96 -6.82
CA VAL A 119 9.69 -8.20 -7.32
C VAL A 119 8.39 -8.99 -7.16
N ARG A 120 8.40 -10.29 -7.51
CA ARG A 120 7.25 -11.17 -7.37
C ARG A 120 6.82 -11.31 -5.90
N THR A 121 7.76 -11.65 -5.01
CA THR A 121 7.46 -11.83 -3.58
C THR A 121 6.90 -10.55 -2.94
N PHE A 122 7.43 -9.40 -3.33
CA PHE A 122 6.94 -8.10 -2.89
C PHE A 122 5.51 -7.81 -3.36
N LEU A 123 5.22 -8.03 -4.65
CA LEU A 123 3.88 -7.85 -5.19
C LEU A 123 2.88 -8.86 -4.61
N GLU A 124 3.28 -10.11 -4.37
CA GLU A 124 2.47 -11.12 -3.68
C GLU A 124 2.14 -10.69 -2.24
N LYS A 125 3.11 -10.10 -1.53
CA LYS A 125 2.89 -9.54 -0.20
C LYS A 125 1.87 -8.40 -0.23
N ILE A 126 1.98 -7.46 -1.18
CA ILE A 126 0.98 -6.39 -1.38
C ILE A 126 -0.40 -6.99 -1.61
N LEU A 127 -0.51 -7.95 -2.55
CA LEU A 127 -1.78 -8.57 -2.91
C LEU A 127 -2.43 -9.25 -1.70
N LYS A 128 -1.65 -10.05 -0.95
CA LYS A 128 -2.12 -10.75 0.24
C LYS A 128 -2.64 -9.78 1.30
N THR A 129 -1.86 -8.74 1.62
CA THR A 129 -2.24 -7.72 2.61
C THR A 129 -3.57 -7.06 2.27
N TYR A 130 -3.76 -6.62 1.03
CA TYR A 130 -5.01 -5.96 0.63
C TYR A 130 -6.18 -6.94 0.46
N GLN A 131 -5.94 -8.20 0.13
CA GLN A 131 -6.98 -9.23 0.15
C GLN A 131 -7.46 -9.54 1.58
N GLU A 132 -6.58 -9.53 2.57
CA GLU A 132 -6.96 -9.69 3.98
C GLU A 132 -7.84 -8.53 4.44
N ILE A 133 -7.47 -7.30 4.08
CA ILE A 133 -8.32 -6.11 4.33
C ILE A 133 -9.67 -6.24 3.62
N HIS A 134 -9.69 -6.66 2.35
CA HIS A 134 -10.93 -6.86 1.61
C HIS A 134 -11.86 -7.84 2.32
N LYS A 135 -11.34 -9.00 2.74
CA LYS A 135 -12.11 -10.03 3.45
C LYS A 135 -12.64 -9.55 4.79
N SER A 136 -11.91 -8.69 5.50
CA SER A 136 -12.38 -8.13 6.78
C SER A 136 -13.51 -7.11 6.66
N ARG A 137 -13.79 -6.61 5.44
CA ARG A 137 -14.78 -5.56 5.16
C ARG A 137 -16.07 -6.09 4.51
N VAL A 138 -16.09 -7.36 4.09
CA VAL A 138 -17.23 -8.06 3.47
C VAL A 138 -17.75 -9.09 4.46
#